data_AF-A0A958JUK1-F1
#
_entry.id   AF-A0A958JUK1-F1
#
_cell.length_a   1.000
_cell.length_b   1.000
_cell.length_c   1.000
_cell.angle_alpha   90.00
_cell.angle_beta   90.00
_cell.angle_gamma   90.00
#
_symmetry.space_group_name_H-M   'P 1'
#
loop_
_entity.id
_entity.type
_entity.pdbx_description
1 polymer ?
#
loop_
_entity_poly.entity_id
_entity_poly.type
_entity_poly.pdbx_seq_one_letter_code
_entity_poly.pdbx_strand_id
1 'polypeptide(L)'
;LFSRYLVAASASLTIAILFIVYYAIPYSSTAQVSSRVFFLSQLGNTLEILLSMFLVPYRTALLHSLPWYGDPFSWQVMAGGLLLLALIALAWRKRTSSLGILLGGFILLLIPTNSIFPKDQVVVEWRFYPAMVFFALLWGVAARRLYRSGTQTLFVRLGFCLLLLGYGALASWQVYEYRSIETAYRDVLKLYPESLFALNDLGNHYFRQGDYQQSEELLRRAIIIAPGNTKVRRNLHRVLEHNHPQ
;
A
#
# COMPACT_ATOMS: atom_id res chain seq x y z
N LEU A 1 -12.73 -4.46 -37.55
CA LEU A 1 -11.71 -4.04 -36.56
C LEU A 1 -12.25 -2.96 -35.63
N PHE A 2 -12.79 -1.85 -36.15
CA PHE A 2 -13.35 -0.74 -35.35
C PHE A 2 -14.42 -1.16 -34.31
N SER A 3 -15.34 -2.07 -34.68
CA SER A 3 -16.39 -2.56 -33.76
C SER A 3 -15.85 -3.35 -32.56
N ARG A 4 -14.76 -4.12 -32.74
CA ARG A 4 -14.16 -4.90 -31.64
C ARG A 4 -13.46 -4.00 -30.62
N TYR A 5 -12.79 -2.94 -31.09
CA TYR A 5 -12.20 -1.93 -30.20
C TYR A 5 -13.26 -1.12 -29.46
N LEU A 6 -14.37 -0.79 -30.13
CA LEU A 6 -15.48 -0.08 -29.51
C LEU A 6 -16.14 -0.90 -28.39
N VAL A 7 -16.38 -2.20 -28.64
CA VAL A 7 -16.93 -3.14 -27.65
C VAL A 7 -15.96 -3.35 -26.48
N ALA A 8 -14.66 -3.48 -26.74
CA ALA A 8 -13.67 -3.62 -25.68
C ALA A 8 -13.56 -2.33 -24.84
N ALA A 9 -13.61 -1.15 -25.47
CA ALA A 9 -13.60 0.13 -24.79
C ALA A 9 -14.86 0.35 -23.95
N SER A 10 -16.05 0.03 -24.48
CA SER A 10 -17.30 0.13 -23.73
C SER A 10 -17.33 -0.84 -22.55
N ALA A 11 -16.93 -2.10 -22.74
CA ALA A 11 -16.83 -3.07 -21.65
C ALA A 11 -15.85 -2.61 -20.56
N SER A 12 -14.68 -2.08 -20.95
CA SER A 12 -13.69 -1.55 -20.01
C SER A 12 -14.24 -0.35 -19.23
N LEU A 13 -14.95 0.56 -19.89
CA LEU A 13 -15.61 1.69 -19.27
C LEU A 13 -16.70 1.24 -18.28
N THR A 14 -17.52 0.26 -18.66
CA THR A 14 -18.54 -0.33 -17.77
C THR A 14 -17.91 -0.96 -16.55
N ILE A 15 -16.85 -1.75 -16.68
CA ILE A 15 -16.13 -2.36 -15.55
C ILE A 15 -15.57 -1.28 -14.63
N ALA A 16 -14.97 -0.22 -15.19
CA ALA A 16 -14.45 0.89 -14.42
C ALA A 16 -15.55 1.62 -13.63
N ILE A 17 -16.71 1.86 -14.25
CA ILE A 17 -17.87 2.48 -13.60
C ILE A 17 -18.39 1.57 -12.48
N LEU A 18 -18.56 0.27 -12.73
CA LEU A 18 -18.99 -0.69 -11.71
C LEU A 18 -18.04 -0.71 -10.52
N PHE A 19 -16.74 -0.70 -10.78
CA PHE A 19 -15.73 -0.62 -9.72
C PHE A 19 -15.86 0.66 -8.90
N ILE A 20 -16.07 1.81 -9.55
CA ILE A 20 -16.24 3.09 -8.84
C ILE A 20 -17.52 3.05 -7.97
N VAL A 21 -18.64 2.62 -8.54
CA VAL A 21 -19.96 2.66 -7.89
C VAL A 21 -20.05 1.67 -6.74
N TYR A 22 -19.63 0.42 -6.95
CA TYR A 22 -19.83 -0.64 -5.97
C TYR A 22 -18.68 -0.78 -4.97
N TYR A 23 -17.49 -0.29 -5.31
CA TYR A 23 -16.32 -0.43 -4.43
C TYR A 23 -15.77 0.92 -3.97
N ALA A 24 -15.46 1.85 -4.87
CA ALA A 24 -14.73 3.07 -4.48
C ALA A 24 -15.58 4.05 -3.65
N ILE A 25 -16.84 4.29 -4.04
CA ILE A 25 -17.74 5.24 -3.37
C ILE A 25 -18.13 4.77 -1.96
N PRO A 26 -18.60 3.52 -1.75
CA PRO A 26 -19.01 3.07 -0.43
C PRO A 26 -17.87 3.02 0.58
N TYR A 27 -16.65 2.70 0.14
CA TYR A 27 -15.49 2.70 1.02
C TYR A 27 -14.98 4.11 1.35
N SER A 28 -15.30 5.07 0.49
CA SER A 28 -14.94 6.47 0.67
C SER A 28 -15.87 7.23 1.58
N SER A 29 -17.13 6.81 1.72
CA SER A 29 -18.09 7.47 2.61
C SER A 29 -17.77 7.24 4.10
N THR A 30 -17.01 6.20 4.42
CA THR A 30 -16.55 5.91 5.79
C THR A 30 -15.23 6.60 6.12
N ALA A 31 -14.54 7.17 5.13
CA ALA A 31 -13.21 7.74 5.33
C ALA A 31 -13.26 9.06 6.09
N GLN A 32 -12.41 9.20 7.11
CA GLN A 32 -12.33 10.44 7.91
C GLN A 32 -11.47 11.54 7.26
N VAL A 33 -10.79 11.25 6.15
CA VAL A 33 -9.84 12.15 5.49
C VAL A 33 -10.45 12.73 4.21
N SER A 34 -10.13 13.99 3.90
CA SER A 34 -10.58 14.62 2.65
C SER A 34 -9.93 14.00 1.41
N SER A 35 -10.66 13.99 0.28
CA SER A 35 -10.13 13.54 -1.02
C SER A 35 -8.83 14.22 -1.42
N ARG A 36 -8.69 15.52 -1.12
CA ARG A 36 -7.48 16.29 -1.41
C ARG A 36 -6.28 15.76 -0.64
N VAL A 37 -6.41 15.63 0.68
CA VAL A 37 -5.32 15.12 1.54
C VAL A 37 -4.98 13.69 1.15
N PHE A 38 -5.98 12.85 0.88
CA PHE A 38 -5.73 11.49 0.41
C PHE A 38 -4.94 11.46 -0.90
N PHE A 39 -5.37 12.21 -1.91
CA PHE A 39 -4.68 12.28 -3.21
C PHE A 39 -3.24 12.80 -3.09
N LEU A 40 -3.02 13.87 -2.32
CA LEU A 40 -1.67 14.37 -2.04
C LEU A 40 -0.83 13.32 -1.31
N SER A 41 -1.43 12.55 -0.41
CA SER A 41 -0.73 11.46 0.28
C SER A 41 -0.32 10.33 -0.66
N GLN A 42 -1.12 10.04 -1.70
CA GLN A 42 -0.71 9.08 -2.74
C GLN A 42 0.51 9.60 -3.51
N LEU A 43 0.51 10.88 -3.90
CA LEU A 43 1.65 11.50 -4.57
C LEU A 43 2.89 11.52 -3.67
N GLY A 44 2.77 12.03 -2.45
CA GLY A 44 3.87 12.16 -1.50
C GLY A 44 4.54 10.84 -1.15
N ASN A 45 3.79 9.74 -1.19
CA ASN A 45 4.33 8.40 -0.92
C ASN A 45 4.68 7.60 -2.18
N THR A 46 4.59 8.18 -3.38
CA THR A 46 4.81 7.44 -4.65
C THR A 46 6.15 6.72 -4.68
N LEU A 47 7.23 7.41 -4.26
CA LEU A 47 8.56 6.84 -4.27
C LEU A 47 8.69 5.69 -3.26
N GLU A 48 8.21 5.91 -2.03
CA GLU A 48 8.24 4.89 -0.97
C GLU A 48 7.43 3.65 -1.40
N ILE A 49 6.24 3.84 -1.96
CA ILE A 49 5.40 2.74 -2.47
C ILE A 49 6.14 1.95 -3.55
N LEU A 50 6.71 2.63 -4.56
CA LEU A 50 7.41 1.94 -5.65
C LEU A 50 8.65 1.19 -5.16
N LEU A 51 9.39 1.78 -4.21
CA LEU A 51 10.58 1.16 -3.67
C LEU A 51 10.22 -0.01 -2.75
N SER A 52 9.38 0.20 -1.73
CA SER A 52 9.12 -0.79 -0.67
C SER A 52 8.15 -1.90 -1.07
N MET A 53 7.21 -1.62 -1.98
CA MET A 53 6.18 -2.60 -2.38
C MET A 53 6.52 -3.35 -3.66
N PHE A 54 7.37 -2.78 -4.53
CA PHE A 54 7.63 -3.36 -5.84
C PHE A 54 9.11 -3.72 -6.09
N LEU A 55 10.07 -2.95 -5.56
CA LEU A 55 11.48 -3.13 -5.91
C LEU A 55 12.28 -3.88 -4.85
N VAL A 56 12.20 -3.47 -3.58
CA VAL A 56 13.03 -3.99 -2.50
C VAL A 56 12.19 -4.19 -1.25
N PRO A 57 12.26 -5.35 -0.57
CA PRO A 57 11.52 -5.61 0.65
C PRO A 57 12.24 -4.95 1.84
N TYR A 58 12.31 -3.63 1.87
CA TYR A 58 12.79 -2.90 3.05
C TYR A 58 11.59 -2.41 3.86
N ARG A 59 11.69 -2.52 5.20
CA ARG A 59 10.60 -2.16 6.14
C ARG A 59 9.33 -2.99 5.99
N THR A 60 9.45 -4.28 5.75
CA THR A 60 8.29 -5.19 5.70
C THR A 60 7.64 -5.31 7.09
N ALA A 61 6.46 -4.71 7.26
CA ALA A 61 5.66 -4.82 8.48
C ALA A 61 4.32 -5.50 8.16
N LEU A 62 3.60 -5.96 9.19
CA LEU A 62 2.24 -6.49 9.03
C LEU A 62 1.28 -5.43 8.44
N LEU A 63 1.52 -4.15 8.77
CA LEU A 63 0.75 -3.01 8.33
C LEU A 63 1.68 -1.84 8.03
N HIS A 64 1.48 -1.17 6.90
CA HIS A 64 2.26 0.01 6.52
C HIS A 64 1.45 1.28 6.77
N SER A 65 1.90 2.10 7.74
CA SER A 65 1.26 3.38 8.06
C SER A 65 2.08 4.53 7.50
N LEU A 66 1.92 4.78 6.20
CA LEU A 66 2.60 5.87 5.51
C LEU A 66 2.05 7.25 5.91
N PRO A 67 2.89 8.31 5.86
CA PRO A 67 2.50 9.65 6.30
C PRO A 67 1.40 10.26 5.42
N TRP A 68 0.58 11.10 6.05
CA TRP A 68 -0.43 11.91 5.40
C TRP A 68 0.16 13.25 4.94
N TYR A 69 -0.16 13.68 3.73
CA TYR A 69 0.28 14.95 3.15
C TYR A 69 -0.92 15.86 2.88
N GLY A 70 -0.92 17.05 3.49
CA GLY A 70 -1.91 18.10 3.23
C GLY A 70 -1.38 19.25 2.37
N ASP A 71 -0.05 19.43 2.33
CA ASP A 71 0.60 20.50 1.58
C ASP A 71 1.02 20.03 0.18
N PRO A 72 0.44 20.60 -0.90
CA PRO A 72 0.82 20.25 -2.26
C PRO A 72 2.26 20.67 -2.63
N PHE A 73 2.87 21.59 -1.88
CA PHE A 73 4.23 22.08 -2.13
C PHE A 73 5.30 21.36 -1.30
N SER A 74 4.91 20.35 -0.53
CA SER A 74 5.89 19.44 0.08
C SER A 74 6.72 18.77 -1.01
N TRP A 75 8.03 18.69 -0.80
CA TRP A 75 8.95 18.19 -1.82
C TRP A 75 8.64 16.74 -2.23
N GLN A 76 8.11 15.93 -1.30
CA GLN A 76 7.70 14.55 -1.56
C GLN A 76 6.54 14.48 -2.53
N VAL A 77 5.52 15.33 -2.36
CA VAL A 77 4.37 15.41 -3.27
C VAL A 77 4.81 15.87 -4.64
N MET A 78 5.66 16.89 -4.72
CA MET A 78 6.20 17.38 -5.98
C MET A 78 7.04 16.33 -6.69
N ALA A 79 7.95 15.66 -5.98
CA ALA A 79 8.79 14.60 -6.52
C ALA A 79 7.97 13.40 -7.01
N GLY A 80 6.98 12.96 -6.22
CA GLY A 80 6.06 11.89 -6.60
C GLY A 80 5.19 12.25 -7.81
N GLY A 81 4.68 13.48 -7.86
CA GLY A 81 3.95 14.01 -9.01
C GLY A 81 4.80 14.06 -10.29
N LEU A 82 6.03 14.57 -10.20
CA LEU A 82 6.98 14.60 -11.32
C LEU A 82 7.34 13.19 -11.79
N LEU A 83 7.57 12.25 -10.87
CA LEU A 83 7.84 10.86 -11.20
C LEU A 83 6.65 10.21 -11.93
N LEU A 84 5.44 10.41 -11.42
CA LEU A 84 4.23 9.89 -12.07
C LEU A 84 4.05 10.47 -13.48
N LEU A 85 4.23 11.78 -13.64
CA LEU A 85 4.18 12.44 -14.95
C LEU A 85 5.25 11.90 -15.91
N ALA A 86 6.47 11.67 -15.42
CA ALA A 86 7.55 11.09 -16.22
C ALA A 86 7.21 9.66 -16.67
N LEU A 87 6.63 8.83 -15.79
CA LEU A 87 6.20 7.48 -16.12
C LEU A 87 5.05 7.48 -17.13
N ILE A 88 4.07 8.38 -16.98
CA ILE A 88 2.97 8.57 -17.95
C ILE A 88 3.53 9.02 -19.30
N ALA A 89 4.42 10.00 -19.31
CA ALA A 89 5.05 10.50 -20.54
C ALA A 89 5.86 9.39 -21.24
N LEU A 90 6.57 8.56 -20.48
CA LEU A 90 7.30 7.42 -21.01
C LEU A 90 6.34 6.37 -21.59
N ALA A 91 5.27 6.02 -20.87
CA ALA A 91 4.25 5.08 -21.33
C ALA A 91 3.62 5.56 -22.64
N TRP A 92 3.28 6.85 -22.71
CA TRP A 92 2.70 7.48 -23.89
C TRP A 92 3.68 7.52 -25.07
N ARG A 93 4.93 7.95 -24.84
CA ARG A 93 5.99 7.97 -25.87
C ARG A 93 6.25 6.57 -26.42
N LYS A 94 6.06 5.53 -25.61
CA LYS A 94 6.30 4.12 -25.97
C LYS A 94 5.00 3.34 -26.20
N ARG A 95 3.87 4.00 -26.44
CA ARG A 95 2.51 3.41 -26.49
C ARG A 95 2.31 2.28 -27.51
N THR A 96 3.14 2.19 -28.54
CA THR A 96 3.11 1.12 -29.56
C THR A 96 4.03 -0.06 -29.23
N SER A 97 4.90 0.09 -28.23
CA SER A 97 5.83 -0.94 -27.80
C SER A 97 5.30 -1.69 -26.58
N SER A 98 5.79 -2.91 -26.37
CA SER A 98 5.46 -3.70 -25.18
C SER A 98 5.77 -2.96 -23.88
N LEU A 99 6.87 -2.19 -23.82
CA LEU A 99 7.22 -1.40 -22.63
C LEU A 99 6.14 -0.36 -22.29
N GLY A 100 5.66 0.40 -23.28
CA GLY A 100 4.66 1.44 -23.02
C GLY A 100 3.28 0.87 -22.69
N ILE A 101 2.90 -0.24 -23.32
CA ILE A 101 1.66 -0.97 -23.00
C ILE A 101 1.71 -1.48 -21.56
N LEU A 102 2.81 -2.12 -21.16
CA LEU A 102 2.96 -2.68 -19.82
C LEU A 102 3.06 -1.59 -18.75
N LEU A 103 3.82 -0.52 -19.01
CA LEU A 103 3.94 0.61 -18.10
C LEU A 103 2.60 1.37 -17.97
N GLY A 104 1.88 1.55 -19.08
CA GLY A 104 0.55 2.14 -19.08
C GLY A 104 -0.44 1.29 -18.29
N GLY A 105 -0.46 -0.02 -18.50
CA GLY A 105 -1.30 -0.95 -17.75
C GLY A 105 -0.98 -0.96 -16.24
N PHE A 106 0.31 -0.90 -15.89
CA PHE A 106 0.76 -0.74 -14.50
C PHE A 106 0.19 0.52 -13.86
N ILE A 107 0.36 1.69 -14.51
CA ILE A 107 -0.16 2.97 -13.99
C ILE A 107 -1.68 2.96 -13.91
N LEU A 108 -2.37 2.45 -14.93
CA LEU A 108 -3.84 2.38 -14.96
C LEU A 108 -4.40 1.53 -13.81
N LEU A 109 -3.77 0.40 -13.50
CA LEU A 109 -4.20 -0.46 -12.40
C LEU A 109 -3.76 0.02 -11.01
N LEU A 110 -2.92 1.06 -10.93
CA LEU A 110 -2.68 1.78 -9.68
C LEU A 110 -3.77 2.82 -9.38
N ILE A 111 -4.56 3.24 -10.36
CA ILE A 111 -5.62 4.27 -10.17
C ILE A 111 -6.63 3.88 -9.08
N PRO A 112 -7.15 2.64 -9.00
CA PRO A 112 -8.04 2.22 -7.90
C PRO A 112 -7.50 2.49 -6.50
N THR A 113 -6.19 2.27 -6.34
CA THR A 113 -5.46 2.39 -5.08
C THR A 113 -5.12 3.84 -4.80
N ASN A 114 -4.60 4.52 -5.82
CA ASN A 114 -4.16 5.91 -5.82
C ASN A 114 -5.28 6.84 -6.32
N SER A 115 -6.53 6.56 -5.95
CA SER A 115 -7.69 7.30 -6.45
C SER A 115 -7.93 8.59 -5.67
N ILE A 116 -8.85 9.41 -6.18
CA ILE A 116 -9.34 10.61 -5.49
C ILE A 116 -10.31 10.23 -4.34
N PHE A 117 -10.75 8.97 -4.28
CA PHE A 117 -11.68 8.48 -3.27
C PHE A 117 -10.93 8.15 -1.97
N PRO A 118 -11.12 8.96 -0.90
CA PRO A 118 -10.40 8.79 0.35
C PRO A 118 -10.70 7.44 1.00
N LYS A 119 -9.74 6.96 1.77
CA LYS A 119 -9.81 5.71 2.54
C LYS A 119 -9.12 5.93 3.87
N ASP A 120 -9.38 5.08 4.87
CA ASP A 120 -8.79 5.22 6.21
C ASP A 120 -7.28 4.92 6.27
N GLN A 121 -6.74 4.31 5.22
CA GLN A 121 -5.33 3.95 5.08
C GLN A 121 -4.80 4.43 3.74
N VAL A 122 -3.65 5.11 3.79
CA VAL A 122 -2.93 5.59 2.60
C VAL A 122 -2.58 4.40 1.68
N VAL A 123 -2.03 3.33 2.26
CA VAL A 123 -1.53 2.16 1.52
C VAL A 123 -2.06 0.89 2.15
N VAL A 124 -2.49 -0.03 1.29
CA VAL A 124 -2.83 -1.40 1.67
C VAL A 124 -2.39 -2.33 0.55
N GLU A 125 -1.64 -3.37 0.90
CA GLU A 125 -0.85 -4.20 -0.03
C GLU A 125 -1.74 -4.88 -1.09
N TRP A 126 -2.89 -5.42 -0.68
CA TRP A 126 -3.78 -6.13 -1.59
C TRP A 126 -4.40 -5.23 -2.66
N ARG A 127 -4.41 -3.90 -2.48
CA ARG A 127 -4.85 -2.97 -3.50
C ARG A 127 -3.87 -2.88 -4.68
N PHE A 128 -2.60 -3.27 -4.48
CA PHE A 128 -1.57 -3.27 -5.53
C PHE A 128 -1.53 -4.55 -6.37
N TYR A 129 -2.20 -5.62 -5.94
CA TYR A 129 -2.14 -6.93 -6.62
C TYR A 129 -2.53 -6.88 -8.11
N PRO A 130 -3.55 -6.10 -8.54
CA PRO A 130 -3.84 -5.97 -9.96
C PRO A 130 -2.66 -5.37 -10.75
N ALA A 131 -2.01 -4.33 -10.21
CA ALA A 131 -0.86 -3.69 -10.84
C ALA A 131 0.38 -4.60 -10.87
N MET A 132 0.55 -5.50 -9.89
CA MET A 132 1.68 -6.43 -9.83
C MET A 132 1.80 -7.33 -11.06
N VAL A 133 0.68 -7.66 -11.73
CA VAL A 133 0.71 -8.45 -12.98
C VAL A 133 1.53 -7.75 -14.05
N PHE A 134 1.29 -6.45 -14.26
CA PHE A 134 2.03 -5.66 -15.24
C PHE A 134 3.48 -5.43 -14.82
N PHE A 135 3.72 -5.26 -13.53
CA PHE A 135 5.06 -5.15 -12.99
C PHE A 135 5.88 -6.43 -13.21
N ALA A 136 5.30 -7.61 -12.97
CA ALA A 136 5.94 -8.90 -13.24
C ALA A 136 6.24 -9.08 -14.74
N LEU A 137 5.33 -8.66 -15.61
CA LEU A 137 5.56 -8.70 -17.06
C LEU A 137 6.67 -7.73 -17.52
N LEU A 138 6.80 -6.55 -16.89
CA LEU A 138 7.92 -5.63 -17.13
C LEU A 138 9.26 -6.31 -16.81
N TRP A 139 9.34 -6.98 -15.65
CA TRP A 139 10.51 -7.79 -15.28
C TRP A 139 10.76 -8.93 -16.27
N GLY A 140 9.70 -9.61 -16.76
CA GLY A 140 9.83 -10.64 -17.78
C GLY A 140 10.41 -10.13 -19.10
N VAL A 141 9.99 -8.94 -19.56
CA VAL A 141 10.56 -8.29 -20.74
C VAL A 141 12.02 -7.90 -20.52
N ALA A 142 12.36 -7.36 -19.34
CA ALA A 142 13.74 -7.03 -18.97
C ALA A 142 14.63 -8.29 -18.93
N ALA A 143 14.17 -9.35 -18.26
CA ALA A 143 14.85 -10.62 -18.18
C ALA A 143 15.08 -11.25 -19.55
N ARG A 144 14.08 -11.20 -20.46
CA ARG A 144 14.23 -11.70 -21.84
C ARG A 144 15.29 -10.93 -22.63
N ARG A 145 15.41 -9.62 -22.43
CA ARG A 145 16.45 -8.80 -23.09
C ARG A 145 17.84 -9.18 -22.58
N LEU A 146 17.98 -9.34 -21.26
CA LEU A 146 19.23 -9.80 -20.63
C LEU A 146 19.59 -11.22 -21.03
N TYR A 147 18.61 -12.11 -21.18
CA TYR A 147 18.84 -13.48 -21.63
C TYR A 147 19.46 -13.56 -23.04
N ARG A 148 19.11 -12.62 -23.91
CA ARG A 148 19.60 -12.60 -25.29
C ARG A 148 21.01 -12.01 -25.43
N SER A 149 21.64 -11.50 -24.36
CA SER A 149 22.95 -10.83 -24.42
C SER A 149 24.18 -11.75 -24.23
N GLY A 150 24.01 -13.08 -24.15
CA GLY A 150 25.14 -14.04 -24.10
C GLY A 150 25.49 -14.52 -22.68
N THR A 151 26.78 -14.69 -22.36
CA THR A 151 27.34 -15.30 -21.13
C THR A 151 26.82 -14.71 -19.81
N GLN A 152 26.23 -13.51 -19.86
CA GLN A 152 25.49 -12.89 -18.76
C GLN A 152 24.28 -13.72 -18.30
N THR A 153 23.78 -14.65 -19.13
CA THR A 153 22.63 -15.51 -18.84
C THR A 153 22.83 -16.38 -17.60
N LEU A 154 24.02 -16.93 -17.39
CA LEU A 154 24.28 -17.76 -16.21
C LEU A 154 24.26 -16.89 -14.93
N PHE A 155 24.94 -15.76 -14.95
CA PHE A 155 24.96 -14.82 -13.81
C PHE A 155 23.57 -14.25 -13.51
N VAL A 156 22.77 -13.95 -14.52
CA VAL A 156 21.37 -13.51 -14.36
C VAL A 156 20.52 -14.61 -13.73
N ARG A 157 20.67 -15.86 -14.17
CA ARG A 157 19.95 -17.01 -13.57
C ARG A 157 20.36 -17.23 -12.12
N LEU A 158 21.66 -17.23 -11.83
CA LEU A 158 22.17 -17.39 -10.46
C LEU A 158 21.72 -16.22 -9.57
N GLY A 159 21.79 -14.99 -10.06
CA GLY A 159 21.30 -13.81 -9.35
C GLY A 159 19.81 -13.89 -9.06
N PHE A 160 18.99 -14.33 -10.02
CA PHE A 160 17.56 -14.54 -9.82
C PHE A 160 17.26 -15.67 -8.82
N CYS A 161 17.98 -16.80 -8.89
CA CYS A 161 17.85 -17.89 -7.92
C CYS A 161 18.24 -17.44 -6.50
N LEU A 162 19.36 -16.73 -6.36
CA LEU A 162 19.80 -16.17 -5.07
C LEU A 162 18.78 -15.17 -4.52
N LEU A 163 18.22 -14.32 -5.39
CA LEU A 163 17.18 -13.38 -5.02
C LEU A 163 15.93 -14.14 -4.53
N LEU A 164 15.45 -15.15 -5.25
CA LEU A 164 14.31 -15.98 -4.82
C LEU A 164 14.57 -16.70 -3.50
N LEU A 165 15.75 -17.28 -3.31
CA LEU A 165 16.15 -17.91 -2.06
C LEU A 165 16.20 -16.90 -0.90
N GLY A 166 16.74 -15.71 -1.17
CA GLY A 166 16.75 -14.61 -0.22
C GLY A 166 15.34 -14.19 0.20
N TYR A 167 14.42 -14.02 -0.76
CA TYR A 167 13.01 -13.74 -0.48
C TYR A 167 12.34 -14.88 0.31
N GLY A 168 12.60 -16.14 -0.07
CA GLY A 168 12.06 -17.31 0.64
C GLY A 168 12.52 -17.38 2.10
N ALA A 169 13.80 -17.09 2.36
CA ALA A 169 14.37 -17.03 3.70
C ALA A 169 13.78 -15.88 4.52
N LEU A 170 13.69 -14.67 3.94
CA LEU A 170 13.09 -13.50 4.59
C LEU A 170 11.62 -13.75 4.96
N ALA A 171 10.83 -14.30 4.03
CA ALA A 171 9.43 -14.62 4.28
C ALA A 171 9.28 -15.68 5.37
N SER A 172 10.14 -16.71 5.37
CA SER A 172 10.12 -17.77 6.40
C SER A 172 10.46 -17.22 7.78
N TRP A 173 11.46 -16.33 7.87
CA TRP A 173 11.84 -15.64 9.10
C TRP A 173 10.70 -14.74 9.60
N GLN A 174 10.06 -13.98 8.71
CA GLN A 174 8.95 -13.12 9.05
C GLN A 174 7.73 -13.89 9.57
N VAL A 175 7.40 -15.04 8.96
CA VAL A 175 6.33 -15.93 9.44
C VAL A 175 6.65 -16.52 10.81
N TYR A 176 7.93 -16.77 11.10
CA TYR A 176 8.35 -17.21 12.43
C TYR A 176 8.15 -16.12 13.49
N GLU A 177 8.50 -14.87 13.18
CA GLU A 177 8.40 -13.72 14.10
C GLU A 177 6.94 -13.32 14.37
N TYR A 178 6.05 -13.41 13.37
CA TYR A 178 4.63 -13.05 13.47
C TYR A 178 3.74 -14.09 14.16
N ARG A 179 4.32 -15.06 14.88
CA ARG A 179 3.55 -16.06 15.64
C ARG A 179 2.74 -15.46 16.79
N SER A 180 3.12 -14.29 17.29
CA SER A 180 2.36 -13.53 18.27
C SER A 180 1.83 -12.22 17.68
N ILE A 181 0.56 -11.93 17.98
CA ILE A 181 -0.09 -10.65 17.67
C ILE A 181 0.70 -9.50 18.26
N GLU A 182 1.21 -9.67 19.49
CA GLU A 182 2.00 -8.66 20.18
C GLU A 182 3.28 -8.32 19.41
N THR A 183 4.08 -9.33 19.05
CA THR A 183 5.34 -9.13 18.32
C THR A 183 5.09 -8.45 16.98
N ALA A 184 4.08 -8.93 16.23
CA ALA A 184 3.74 -8.37 14.93
C ALA A 184 3.37 -6.88 15.01
N TYR A 185 2.52 -6.48 15.95
CA TYR A 185 2.14 -5.07 16.10
C TYR A 185 3.24 -4.21 16.74
N ARG A 186 4.06 -4.76 17.65
CA ARG A 186 5.25 -4.06 18.17
C ARG A 186 6.24 -3.75 17.05
N ASP A 187 6.45 -4.67 16.10
CA ASP A 187 7.30 -4.42 14.95
C ASP A 187 6.74 -3.36 14.01
N VAL A 188 5.42 -3.35 13.81
CA VAL A 188 4.75 -2.23 13.12
C VAL A 188 5.03 -0.91 13.83
N LEU A 189 4.94 -0.86 15.17
CA LEU A 189 5.18 0.36 15.94
C LEU A 189 6.66 0.78 15.97
N LYS A 190 7.62 -0.13 15.77
CA LYS A 190 9.04 0.24 15.58
C LYS A 190 9.24 1.01 14.28
N LEU A 191 8.55 0.61 13.21
CA LEU A 191 8.66 1.24 11.89
C LEU A 191 7.73 2.46 11.76
N TYR A 192 6.57 2.39 12.39
CA TYR A 192 5.49 3.36 12.35
C TYR A 192 4.95 3.64 13.76
N PRO A 193 5.65 4.45 14.58
CA PRO A 193 5.29 4.70 15.98
C PRO A 193 3.90 5.31 16.19
N GLU A 194 3.38 5.96 15.15
CA GLU A 194 2.07 6.64 15.13
C GLU A 194 1.02 5.85 14.30
N SER A 195 1.25 4.56 14.06
CA SER A 195 0.27 3.72 13.37
C SER A 195 -0.99 3.57 14.22
N LEU A 196 -2.04 4.32 13.87
CA LEU A 196 -3.34 4.30 14.55
C LEU A 196 -3.90 2.87 14.67
N PHE A 197 -3.77 2.07 13.61
CA PHE A 197 -4.24 0.70 13.56
C PHE A 197 -3.45 -0.20 14.51
N ALA A 198 -2.11 -0.11 14.50
CA ALA A 198 -1.29 -0.91 15.39
C ALA A 198 -1.49 -0.55 16.86
N LEU A 199 -1.57 0.74 17.19
CA LEU A 199 -1.87 1.20 18.56
C LEU A 199 -3.24 0.71 19.03
N ASN A 200 -4.26 0.85 18.19
CA ASN A 200 -5.61 0.41 18.52
C ASN A 200 -5.72 -1.12 18.67
N ASP A 201 -5.15 -1.87 17.73
CA ASP A 201 -5.30 -3.32 17.70
C ASP A 201 -4.42 -4.01 18.76
N LEU A 202 -3.21 -3.50 19.01
CA LEU A 202 -2.38 -3.94 20.14
C LEU A 202 -3.00 -3.55 21.49
N GLY A 203 -3.56 -2.35 21.61
CA GLY A 203 -4.31 -1.95 22.80
C GLY A 203 -5.49 -2.89 23.07
N ASN A 204 -6.30 -3.19 22.05
CA ASN A 204 -7.41 -4.13 22.17
C ASN A 204 -6.93 -5.58 22.42
N HIS A 205 -5.73 -5.95 21.96
CA HIS A 205 -5.11 -7.22 22.32
C HIS A 205 -4.81 -7.29 23.82
N TYR A 206 -4.14 -6.28 24.40
CA TYR A 206 -3.88 -6.23 25.84
C TYR A 206 -5.16 -6.21 26.69
N PHE A 207 -6.19 -5.48 26.25
CA PHE A 207 -7.49 -5.51 26.91
C PHE A 207 -8.05 -6.93 27.03
N ARG A 208 -7.95 -7.73 25.97
CA ARG A 208 -8.43 -9.13 25.96
C ARG A 208 -7.60 -10.04 26.85
N GLN A 209 -6.34 -9.70 27.10
CA GLN A 209 -5.46 -10.42 28.03
C GLN A 209 -5.65 -9.95 29.49
N GLY A 210 -6.48 -8.94 29.73
CA GLY A 210 -6.67 -8.34 31.06
C GLY A 210 -5.60 -7.33 31.46
N ASP A 211 -4.63 -7.03 30.58
CA ASP A 211 -3.64 -5.97 30.82
C ASP A 211 -4.22 -4.61 30.42
N TYR A 212 -5.08 -4.09 31.29
CA TYR A 212 -5.78 -2.84 31.07
C TYR A 212 -4.84 -1.62 31.13
N GLN A 213 -3.72 -1.69 31.85
CA GLN A 213 -2.77 -0.59 31.95
C GLN A 213 -2.04 -0.36 30.61
N GLN A 214 -1.46 -1.41 30.01
CA GLN A 214 -0.84 -1.30 28.69
C GLN A 214 -1.86 -0.95 27.60
N SER A 215 -3.07 -1.49 27.71
CA SER A 215 -4.17 -1.16 26.80
C SER A 215 -4.50 0.33 26.81
N GLU A 216 -4.63 0.92 28.01
CA GLU A 216 -4.95 2.34 28.18
C GLU A 216 -3.85 3.22 27.59
N GLU A 217 -2.58 2.92 27.87
CA GLU A 217 -1.44 3.70 27.36
C GLU A 217 -1.46 3.79 25.82
N LEU A 218 -1.63 2.64 25.15
CA LEU A 218 -1.68 2.58 23.69
C LEU A 218 -2.91 3.30 23.12
N LEU A 219 -4.07 3.14 23.76
CA LEU A 219 -5.31 3.78 23.30
C LEU A 219 -5.32 5.30 23.55
N ARG A 220 -4.63 5.78 24.60
CA ARG A 220 -4.37 7.20 24.81
C ARG A 220 -3.46 7.80 23.74
N ARG A 221 -2.46 7.06 23.28
CA ARG A 221 -1.66 7.49 22.10
C ARG A 221 -2.51 7.50 20.83
N ALA A 222 -3.32 6.48 20.61
CA ALA A 222 -4.20 6.37 19.45
C ALA A 222 -5.22 7.52 19.37
N ILE A 223 -5.82 7.94 20.49
CA ILE A 223 -6.84 9.00 20.49
C ILE A 223 -6.23 10.39 20.23
N ILE A 224 -4.95 10.61 20.58
CA ILE A 224 -4.23 11.84 20.21
C ILE A 224 -4.06 11.94 18.69
N ILE A 225 -3.73 10.82 18.04
CA ILE A 225 -3.53 10.75 16.59
C ILE A 225 -4.85 10.94 15.83
N ALA A 226 -5.94 10.31 16.31
CA ALA A 226 -7.25 10.44 15.67
C ALA A 226 -8.37 10.68 16.70
N PRO A 227 -8.54 11.92 17.19
CA PRO A 227 -9.53 12.25 18.22
C PRO A 227 -10.98 11.95 17.81
N GLY A 228 -11.27 12.01 16.50
CA GLY A 228 -12.57 11.71 15.91
C GLY A 228 -12.82 10.22 15.65
N ASN A 229 -11.87 9.32 15.93
CA ASN A 229 -12.02 7.91 15.64
C ASN A 229 -12.92 7.22 16.66
N THR A 230 -14.13 6.86 16.24
CA THR A 230 -15.16 6.24 17.10
C THR A 230 -14.74 4.86 17.62
N LYS A 231 -13.97 4.09 16.83
CA LYS A 231 -13.45 2.77 17.24
C LYS A 231 -12.46 2.91 18.38
N VAL A 232 -11.49 3.83 18.27
CA VAL A 232 -10.50 4.10 19.31
C VAL A 232 -11.16 4.64 20.57
N ARG A 233 -12.09 5.61 20.43
CA ARG A 233 -12.81 6.19 21.58
C ARG A 233 -13.59 5.13 22.36
N ARG A 234 -14.32 4.26 21.65
CA ARG A 234 -15.05 3.14 22.26
C ARG A 234 -14.11 2.16 22.95
N ASN A 235 -12.98 1.83 22.34
CA ASN A 235 -12.01 0.93 22.95
C ASN A 235 -11.43 1.55 24.23
N LEU A 236 -11.02 2.82 24.19
CA LEU A 236 -10.51 3.53 25.36
C LEU A 236 -11.54 3.58 26.49
N HIS A 237 -12.80 3.89 26.16
CA HIS A 237 -13.89 3.90 27.14
C HIS A 237 -14.03 2.54 27.87
N ARG A 238 -14.03 1.43 27.11
CA ARG A 238 -14.10 0.08 27.68
C ARG A 238 -12.94 -0.22 28.62
N VAL A 239 -11.73 0.27 28.33
CA VAL A 239 -10.58 0.10 29.22
C VAL A 239 -10.75 0.88 30.51
N LEU A 240 -11.19 2.14 30.41
CA LEU A 240 -11.38 3.02 31.57
C LEU A 240 -12.43 2.48 32.53
N GLU A 241 -13.50 1.86 32.03
CA GLU A 241 -14.51 1.17 32.86
C GLU A 241 -13.91 0.02 33.70
N HIS A 242 -12.85 -0.65 33.21
CA HIS A 242 -12.21 -1.77 33.90
C HIS A 242 -11.05 -1.31 34.81
N ASN A 243 -10.31 -0.26 34.44
CA ASN A 243 -9.22 0.29 35.26
C ASN A 243 -9.70 1.11 36.45
N HIS A 244 -10.92 1.66 36.38
CA HIS A 244 -11.53 2.44 37.45
C HIS A 244 -12.93 1.90 37.76
N PRO A 245 -13.04 0.71 38.37
CA PRO A 245 -14.33 0.23 38.84
C PRO A 245 -14.87 1.24 39.88
N GLN A 246 -16.11 1.69 39.66
CA GLN A 246 -16.84 2.57 40.58
C GLN A 246 -16.99 1.93 41.96
#